data_AF-A0A511D4T5-F1
#
_entry.id   AF-A0A511D4T5-F1
#
_cell.length_a   1.000
_cell.length_b   1.000
_cell.length_c   1.000
_cell.angle_alpha   90.00
_cell.angle_beta   90.00
_cell.angle_gamma   90.00
#
_symmetry.space_group_name_H-M   'P 1'
#
loop_
_entity.id
_entity.type
_entity.pdbx_description
1 polymer ?
#
loop_
_entity_poly.entity_id
_entity_poly.type
_entity_poly.pdbx_seq_one_letter_code
_entity_poly.pdbx_strand_id
1 'polypeptide(L)'
;MSEVQMIDVDMSDPQFLRSELLRFLERDGFTFTPIGSTESLEVGSDIEGHFRDTPVFGLPADLLREYLESQGRRYYAHYPNPVAEALSMTQIHAMGALGSISGDCGNLVHRLGFRRTDDGDVEFFVEKGPEPPPPDYGEGEFGWFADPPTG
;
A
#
# COMPACT_ATOMS: atom_id res chain seq x y z
N MET A 1 7.82 -26.81 -29.41
CA MET A 1 8.49 -25.83 -28.54
C MET A 1 7.75 -24.53 -28.77
N SER A 2 6.88 -24.14 -27.83
CA SER A 2 6.10 -22.91 -27.97
C SER A 2 6.99 -21.74 -27.55
N GLU A 3 7.24 -20.86 -28.51
CA GLU A 3 7.92 -19.59 -28.32
C GLU A 3 7.01 -18.71 -27.45
N VAL A 4 7.42 -18.45 -26.20
CA VAL A 4 6.76 -17.49 -25.35
C VAL A 4 7.05 -16.12 -25.96
N GLN A 5 6.09 -15.57 -26.69
CA GLN A 5 6.13 -14.17 -27.10
C GLN A 5 6.24 -13.34 -25.82
N MET A 6 7.42 -12.75 -25.58
CA MET A 6 7.55 -11.65 -24.62
C MET A 6 6.67 -10.54 -25.18
N ILE A 7 5.46 -10.42 -24.62
CA ILE A 7 4.60 -9.27 -24.86
C ILE A 7 5.40 -8.07 -24.37
N ASP A 8 5.74 -7.17 -25.29
CA ASP A 8 6.35 -5.89 -24.95
C ASP A 8 5.30 -5.11 -24.17
N VAL A 9 5.44 -5.11 -22.84
CA VAL A 9 4.48 -4.49 -21.95
C VAL A 9 4.71 -2.98 -22.00
N ASP A 10 3.69 -2.24 -22.46
CA ASP A 10 3.76 -0.79 -22.51
C ASP A 10 3.66 -0.19 -21.10
N MET A 11 4.82 0.03 -20.50
CA MET A 11 4.95 0.69 -19.20
C MET A 11 4.67 2.20 -19.25
N SER A 12 4.31 2.75 -20.41
CA SER A 12 3.90 4.15 -20.55
C SER A 12 2.38 4.35 -20.44
N ASP A 13 1.57 3.28 -20.57
CA ASP A 13 0.12 3.38 -20.44
C ASP A 13 -0.28 3.52 -18.95
N PRO A 14 -0.83 4.67 -18.53
CA PRO A 14 -1.21 4.90 -17.14
C PRO A 14 -2.33 3.94 -16.67
N GLN A 15 -3.22 3.48 -17.56
CA GLN A 15 -4.28 2.54 -17.20
C GLN A 15 -3.74 1.13 -16.99
N PHE A 16 -2.74 0.74 -17.79
CA PHE A 16 -2.02 -0.51 -17.58
C PHE A 16 -1.32 -0.54 -16.22
N LEU A 17 -0.53 0.49 -15.90
CA LEU A 17 0.17 0.62 -14.62
C LEU A 17 -0.79 0.55 -13.43
N ARG A 18 -1.92 1.28 -13.53
CA ARG A 18 -2.99 1.24 -12.53
C ARG A 18 -3.57 -0.16 -12.36
N SER A 19 -3.86 -0.84 -13.46
CA SER A 19 -4.42 -2.19 -13.45
C SER A 19 -3.45 -3.20 -12.84
N GLU A 20 -2.15 -3.08 -13.12
CA GLU A 20 -1.13 -3.96 -12.54
C GLU A 20 -0.95 -3.73 -11.04
N LEU A 21 -1.02 -2.49 -10.56
CA LEU A 21 -1.00 -2.21 -9.13
C LEU A 21 -2.21 -2.85 -8.42
N LEU A 22 -3.42 -2.69 -8.97
CA LEU A 22 -4.62 -3.28 -8.38
C LEU A 22 -4.59 -4.80 -8.42
N ARG A 23 -4.23 -5.41 -9.55
CA ARG A 23 -4.09 -6.86 -9.68
C ARG A 23 -3.09 -7.45 -8.69
N PHE A 24 -2.00 -6.74 -8.42
CA PHE A 24 -1.03 -7.17 -7.41
C PHE A 24 -1.67 -7.23 -6.02
N LEU A 25 -2.40 -6.19 -5.64
CA LEU A 25 -3.07 -6.12 -4.33
C LEU A 25 -4.26 -7.10 -4.23
N GLU A 26 -5.01 -7.30 -5.30
CA GLU A 26 -6.10 -8.29 -5.36
C GLU A 26 -5.59 -9.72 -5.12
N ARG A 27 -4.38 -10.05 -5.59
CA ARG A 27 -3.75 -11.35 -5.30
C ARG A 27 -3.44 -11.56 -3.83
N ASP A 28 -3.32 -10.48 -3.06
CA ASP A 28 -3.08 -10.51 -1.61
C ASP A 28 -4.39 -10.41 -0.79
N GLY A 29 -5.55 -10.50 -1.46
CA GLY A 29 -6.86 -10.56 -0.80
C GLY A 29 -7.50 -9.19 -0.53
N PHE A 30 -7.00 -8.12 -1.18
CA PHE A 30 -7.67 -6.82 -1.18
C PHE A 30 -8.75 -6.75 -2.26
N THR A 31 -9.84 -6.06 -1.98
CA THR A 31 -10.91 -5.79 -2.95
C THR A 31 -11.07 -4.29 -3.15
N PHE A 32 -11.50 -3.88 -4.34
CA PHE A 32 -11.60 -2.46 -4.70
C PHE A 32 -12.95 -2.13 -5.30
N THR A 33 -13.69 -1.23 -4.66
CA THR A 33 -15.00 -0.77 -5.14
C THR A 33 -14.90 0.71 -5.56
N PRO A 34 -15.23 1.06 -6.81
CA PRO A 34 -15.23 2.46 -7.24
C PRO A 34 -16.22 3.30 -6.44
N ILE A 35 -15.78 4.49 -6.01
CA ILE A 35 -16.63 5.45 -5.29
C ILE A 35 -17.05 6.57 -6.24
N GLY A 36 -18.32 6.63 -6.60
CA GLY A 36 -18.87 7.69 -7.43
C GLY A 36 -18.20 7.80 -8.80
N SER A 37 -17.94 9.01 -9.26
CA SER A 37 -17.29 9.29 -10.55
C SER A 37 -15.80 9.63 -10.42
N THR A 38 -15.19 9.40 -9.26
CA THR A 38 -13.81 9.81 -8.97
C THR A 38 -12.83 8.65 -9.20
N GLU A 39 -11.55 8.98 -9.39
CA GLU A 39 -10.46 8.00 -9.45
C GLU A 39 -10.11 7.47 -8.04
N SER A 40 -11.14 7.20 -7.22
CA SER A 40 -11.02 6.75 -5.83
C SER A 40 -11.73 5.41 -5.66
N LEU A 41 -11.11 4.53 -4.87
CA LEU A 41 -11.58 3.18 -4.63
C LEU A 41 -11.74 2.97 -3.11
N GLU A 42 -12.90 2.50 -2.68
CA GLU A 42 -13.05 1.90 -1.35
C GLU A 42 -12.27 0.59 -1.34
N VAL A 43 -11.45 0.42 -0.31
CA VAL A 43 -10.64 -0.79 -0.12
C VAL A 43 -11.36 -1.72 0.84
N GLY A 44 -11.60 -2.94 0.39
CA GLY A 44 -12.04 -4.05 1.21
C GLY A 44 -10.95 -5.11 1.34
N SER A 45 -11.21 -6.11 2.17
CA SER A 45 -10.37 -7.32 2.25
C SER A 45 -11.27 -8.53 2.44
N ASP A 46 -10.88 -9.65 1.83
CA ASP A 46 -11.53 -10.95 2.04
C ASP A 46 -11.13 -11.57 3.40
N ILE A 47 -10.21 -10.94 4.12
CA ILE A 47 -9.78 -11.33 5.46
C ILE A 47 -10.59 -10.54 6.49
N GLU A 48 -11.43 -11.23 7.28
CA GLU A 48 -12.22 -10.57 8.33
C GLU A 48 -11.35 -9.78 9.31
N GLY A 49 -11.77 -8.57 9.67
CA GLY A 49 -11.11 -7.72 10.67
C GLY A 49 -9.85 -7.00 10.19
N HIS A 50 -9.55 -6.98 8.89
CA HIS A 50 -8.33 -6.37 8.35
C HIS A 50 -8.25 -4.84 8.56
N PHE A 51 -9.38 -4.15 8.43
CA PHE A 51 -9.47 -2.70 8.54
C PHE A 51 -10.39 -2.27 9.67
N ARG A 52 -9.97 -1.22 10.39
CA ARG A 52 -10.81 -0.59 11.42
C ARG A 52 -11.91 0.29 10.79
N ASP A 53 -11.53 1.08 9.81
CA ASP A 53 -12.40 1.92 8.98
C ASP A 53 -12.28 1.48 7.52
N THR A 54 -13.21 1.86 6.65
CA THR A 54 -13.10 1.54 5.20
C THR A 54 -12.09 2.48 4.53
N PRO A 55 -10.89 2.01 4.14
CA PRO A 55 -9.87 2.88 3.57
C PRO A 55 -10.25 3.33 2.16
N VAL A 56 -9.79 4.51 1.77
CA VAL A 56 -9.95 5.01 0.39
C VAL A 56 -8.60 5.10 -0.31
N PHE A 57 -8.47 4.42 -1.45
CA PHE A 57 -7.32 4.50 -2.34
C PHE A 57 -7.57 5.50 -3.47
N GLY A 58 -6.93 6.67 -3.40
CA GLY A 58 -6.88 7.63 -4.49
C GLY A 58 -5.87 7.21 -5.55
N LEU A 59 -6.34 6.74 -6.70
CA LEU A 59 -5.51 6.16 -7.74
C LEU A 59 -5.74 6.80 -9.12
N PRO A 60 -5.48 8.12 -9.25
CA PRO A 60 -5.50 8.79 -10.55
C PRO A 60 -4.36 8.28 -11.43
N ALA A 61 -4.72 7.77 -12.62
CA ALA A 61 -3.79 7.01 -13.45
C ALA A 61 -2.60 7.88 -13.93
N ASP A 62 -2.87 9.15 -14.23
CA ASP A 62 -1.85 10.11 -14.66
C ASP A 62 -0.84 10.43 -13.55
N LEU A 63 -1.31 10.61 -12.30
CA LEU A 63 -0.39 10.88 -11.19
C LEU A 63 0.41 9.64 -10.83
N LEU A 64 -0.17 8.44 -10.90
CA LEU A 64 0.58 7.20 -10.72
C LEU A 64 1.75 7.14 -11.72
N ARG A 65 1.48 7.37 -13.01
CA ARG A 65 2.54 7.36 -14.03
C ARG A 65 3.61 8.41 -13.74
N GLU A 66 3.22 9.65 -13.45
CA GLU A 66 4.16 10.73 -13.13
C GLU A 66 5.03 10.40 -11.90
N TYR A 67 4.42 9.83 -10.86
CA TYR A 67 5.13 9.32 -9.68
C TYR A 67 6.15 8.26 -10.06
N LEU A 68 5.75 7.22 -10.81
CA LEU A 68 6.60 6.11 -11.19
C LEU A 68 7.77 6.55 -12.09
N GLU A 69 7.52 7.46 -13.04
CA GLU A 69 8.57 8.04 -13.86
C GLU A 69 9.57 8.84 -13.02
N SER A 70 9.08 9.63 -12.05
CA SER A 70 9.92 10.40 -11.12
C SER A 70 10.78 9.50 -10.23
N GLN A 71 10.17 8.51 -9.58
CA GLN A 71 10.88 7.53 -8.74
C GLN A 71 11.85 6.69 -9.56
N GLY A 72 11.44 6.25 -10.75
CA GLY A 72 12.27 5.51 -11.70
C GLY A 72 13.55 6.27 -12.04
N ARG A 73 13.44 7.55 -12.42
CA ARG A 73 14.61 8.41 -12.69
C ARG A 73 15.47 8.65 -11.44
N ARG A 74 14.85 8.83 -10.27
CA ARG A 74 15.57 9.20 -9.04
C ARG A 74 16.33 8.05 -8.40
N TYR A 75 15.75 6.85 -8.39
CA TYR A 75 16.26 5.72 -7.59
C TYR A 75 16.66 4.51 -8.45
N TYR A 76 16.04 4.32 -9.62
CA TYR A 76 16.15 3.09 -10.40
C TYR A 76 16.73 3.31 -11.80
N ALA A 77 17.36 4.47 -12.07
CA ALA A 77 17.88 4.82 -13.40
C ALA A 77 18.92 3.86 -13.97
N HIS A 78 19.52 3.00 -13.13
CA HIS A 78 20.51 2.00 -13.52
C HIS A 78 19.89 0.64 -13.88
N TYR A 79 18.58 0.45 -13.66
CA TYR A 79 17.87 -0.77 -14.02
C TYR A 79 17.45 -0.74 -15.50
N PRO A 80 17.32 -1.91 -16.15
CA PRO A 80 16.86 -1.99 -17.55
C PRO A 80 15.47 -1.37 -17.78
N ASN A 81 14.59 -1.44 -16.78
CA ASN A 81 13.27 -0.81 -16.80
C ASN A 81 12.99 -0.07 -15.47
N PRO A 82 13.43 1.19 -15.34
CA PRO A 82 13.30 1.94 -14.08
C PRO A 82 11.85 2.13 -13.60
N VAL A 83 10.90 2.23 -14.53
CA VAL A 83 9.47 2.39 -14.21
C VAL A 83 8.89 1.10 -13.63
N ALA A 84 9.27 -0.06 -14.19
CA ALA A 84 8.86 -1.35 -13.65
C ALA A 84 9.37 -1.57 -12.22
N GLU A 85 10.62 -1.20 -11.94
CA GLU A 85 11.17 -1.28 -10.58
C GLU A 85 10.47 -0.33 -9.61
N ALA A 86 10.18 0.90 -10.05
CA ALA A 86 9.38 1.84 -9.27
C ALA A 86 7.98 1.28 -8.98
N LEU A 87 7.33 0.62 -9.95
CA LEU A 87 6.02 0.00 -9.78
C LEU A 87 6.08 -1.14 -8.75
N SER A 88 7.08 -2.02 -8.86
CA SER A 88 7.31 -3.11 -7.92
C SER A 88 7.47 -2.61 -6.48
N MET A 89 8.28 -1.57 -6.29
CA MET A 89 8.44 -0.97 -4.96
C MET A 89 7.17 -0.26 -4.46
N THR A 90 6.41 0.36 -5.36
CA THR A 90 5.12 0.96 -5.03
C THR A 90 4.09 -0.08 -4.60
N GLN A 91 4.06 -1.23 -5.27
CA GLN A 91 3.23 -2.39 -4.91
C GLN A 91 3.56 -2.88 -3.50
N ILE A 92 4.84 -3.03 -3.17
CA ILE A 92 5.29 -3.41 -1.82
C ILE A 92 4.86 -2.37 -0.78
N HIS A 93 5.03 -1.08 -1.07
CA HIS A 93 4.62 -0.02 -0.14
C HIS A 93 3.11 0.03 0.07
N ALA A 94 2.30 -0.12 -0.99
CA ALA A 94 0.85 -0.15 -0.90
C ALA A 94 0.37 -1.37 -0.11
N MET A 95 0.93 -2.56 -0.39
CA MET A 95 0.64 -3.78 0.36
C MET A 95 1.06 -3.64 1.82
N GLY A 96 2.24 -3.11 2.11
CA GLY A 96 2.70 -2.88 3.48
C GLY A 96 1.83 -1.88 4.24
N ALA A 97 1.37 -0.82 3.55
CA ALA A 97 0.45 0.16 4.13
C ALA A 97 -0.91 -0.48 4.44
N LEU A 98 -1.46 -1.30 3.54
CA LEU A 98 -2.77 -1.94 3.69
C LEU A 98 -2.75 -3.20 4.58
N GLY A 99 -1.64 -3.92 4.64
CA GLY A 99 -1.50 -5.19 5.38
C GLY A 99 -1.04 -5.06 6.83
N SER A 100 -0.63 -3.87 7.28
CA SER A 100 -0.09 -3.68 8.63
C SER A 100 -1.21 -3.72 9.69
N ILE A 101 -1.30 -4.83 10.42
CA ILE A 101 -2.20 -4.99 11.57
C ILE A 101 -1.51 -4.36 12.80
N SER A 102 -2.14 -3.33 13.38
CA SER A 102 -1.68 -2.78 14.66
C SER A 102 -2.10 -3.70 15.82
N GLY A 103 -1.31 -3.74 16.90
CA GLY A 103 -1.52 -4.63 18.05
C GLY A 103 -2.88 -4.49 18.76
N ASP A 104 -3.63 -3.43 18.45
CA ASP A 104 -4.96 -3.11 19.00
C ASP A 104 -6.11 -3.39 18.01
N CYS A 105 -6.00 -4.44 17.19
CA CYS A 105 -7.08 -4.98 16.35
C CYS A 105 -7.48 -4.13 15.12
N GLY A 106 -6.55 -3.95 14.18
CA GLY A 106 -6.88 -3.55 12.80
C GLY A 106 -5.89 -2.58 12.19
N ASN A 107 -5.93 -2.44 10.87
CA ASN A 107 -5.18 -1.41 10.17
C ASN A 107 -5.89 -0.05 10.31
N LEU A 108 -5.11 0.98 10.68
CA LEU A 108 -5.55 2.37 10.86
C LEU A 108 -5.45 3.22 9.59
N VAL A 109 -5.04 2.67 8.45
CA VAL A 109 -5.02 3.42 7.19
C VAL A 109 -6.44 3.83 6.84
N HIS A 110 -6.64 5.14 6.72
CA HIS A 110 -7.90 5.75 6.33
C HIS A 110 -7.86 6.13 4.85
N ARG A 111 -6.71 6.65 4.37
CA ARG A 111 -6.52 7.02 2.98
C ARG A 111 -5.11 6.71 2.53
N LEU A 112 -4.98 6.29 1.29
CA LEU A 112 -3.68 6.19 0.63
C LEU A 112 -3.85 6.58 -0.83
N GLY A 113 -2.77 6.94 -1.50
CA GLY A 113 -2.89 7.33 -2.89
C GLY A 113 -1.74 8.13 -3.43
N PHE A 114 -2.01 8.74 -4.59
CA PHE A 114 -1.11 9.65 -5.26
C PHE A 114 -1.74 11.03 -5.28
N ARG A 115 -0.96 12.06 -4.91
CA ARG A 115 -1.40 13.45 -4.96
C ARG A 115 -0.25 14.36 -5.37
N ARG A 116 -0.61 15.54 -5.87
CA ARG A 116 0.34 16.62 -6.15
C ARG A 116 0.61 17.40 -4.86
N THR A 117 1.88 17.67 -4.57
CA THR A 117 2.33 18.51 -3.46
C THR A 117 2.25 20.00 -3.84
N ASP A 118 2.45 20.89 -2.87
CA ASP A 118 2.48 22.34 -3.10
C ASP A 118 3.63 22.76 -4.04
N ASP A 119 4.72 21.99 -4.05
CA ASP A 119 5.88 22.18 -4.94
C ASP A 119 5.63 21.64 -6.37
N GLY A 120 4.47 21.03 -6.61
CA GLY A 120 4.08 20.49 -7.90
C GLY A 120 4.55 19.05 -8.16
N ASP A 121 5.35 18.46 -7.28
CA ASP A 121 5.76 17.05 -7.36
C ASP A 121 4.60 16.11 -7.03
N VAL A 122 4.65 14.87 -7.53
CA VAL A 122 3.71 13.82 -7.12
C VAL A 122 4.33 12.96 -6.03
N GLU A 123 3.57 12.72 -4.96
CA GLU A 123 3.94 11.82 -3.88
C GLU A 123 2.95 10.66 -3.71
N PHE A 124 3.47 9.55 -3.18
CA PHE A 124 2.65 8.49 -2.58
C PHE A 124 2.43 8.86 -1.12
N PHE A 125 1.17 8.95 -0.69
CA PHE A 125 0.82 9.31 0.68
C PHE A 125 0.05 8.19 1.37
N VAL A 126 0.18 8.13 2.69
CA VAL A 126 -0.60 7.27 3.58
C VAL A 126 -1.08 8.12 4.75
N GLU A 127 -2.38 8.21 4.91
CA GLU A 127 -3.07 8.91 6.00
C GLU A 127 -3.64 7.84 6.94
N LYS A 128 -3.17 7.87 8.19
CA LYS A 128 -3.68 7.00 9.26
C LYS A 128 -4.69 7.77 10.10
N GLY A 129 -5.72 7.07 10.56
CA GLY A 129 -6.62 7.54 11.59
C GLY A 129 -5.89 7.67 12.95
N PRO A 130 -6.58 8.22 13.97
CA PRO A 130 -6.02 8.35 15.31
C PRO A 130 -5.66 6.98 15.87
N GLU A 131 -4.46 6.87 16.44
CA GLU A 131 -4.09 5.69 17.22
C GLU A 131 -5.04 5.54 18.41
N PRO A 132 -5.49 4.31 18.71
CA PRO A 132 -6.22 4.09 19.95
C PRO A 132 -5.35 4.52 21.14
N PRO A 133 -5.96 5.02 22.23
CA PRO A 133 -5.20 5.24 23.45
C PRO A 133 -4.55 3.91 23.85
N PRO A 134 -3.31 3.94 24.39
CA PRO A 134 -2.69 2.72 24.88
C PRO A 134 -3.65 2.04 25.85
N PRO A 135 -3.71 0.69 25.87
CA PRO A 135 -4.53 -0.01 26.83
C PRO A 135 -4.17 0.49 28.23
N ASP A 136 -5.18 0.77 29.05
CA ASP A 136 -4.98 1.03 30.47
C ASP A 136 -4.59 -0.30 31.13
N TYR A 137 -3.31 -0.66 30.96
CA TYR A 137 -2.65 -1.63 31.81
C TYR A 137 -2.48 -0.95 33.16
N GLY A 138 -3.58 -0.76 33.90
CA GLY A 138 -3.53 -0.15 35.23
C GLY A 138 -2.37 -0.77 36.03
N GLU A 139 -1.70 0.02 36.87
CA GLU A 139 -0.48 -0.35 37.62
C GLU A 139 -0.57 -1.76 38.24
N GLY A 140 -0.30 -2.76 37.44
CA GLY A 140 -0.41 -4.17 37.74
C GLY A 140 0.98 -4.69 37.54
N GLU A 141 1.57 -5.13 38.64
CA GLU A 141 2.94 -5.63 38.77
C GLU A 141 3.24 -6.74 37.74
N PHE A 142 3.55 -6.39 36.50
CA PHE A 142 4.26 -7.28 35.58
C PHE A 142 5.75 -7.26 35.95
N GLY A 143 6.04 -7.65 37.18
CA GLY A 143 7.35 -8.16 37.54
C GLY A 143 7.53 -9.47 36.80
N TRP A 144 8.45 -9.50 35.84
CA TRP A 144 9.01 -10.76 35.36
C TRP A 144 9.76 -11.41 36.54
N PHE A 145 9.05 -12.20 37.33
CA PHE A 145 9.69 -13.10 38.28
C PHE A 145 10.11 -14.33 37.49
N ALA A 146 11.41 -14.43 37.18
CA ALA A 146 11.98 -15.72 36.85
C ALA A 146 11.89 -16.56 38.12
N ASP A 147 11.16 -17.68 38.07
CA ASP A 147 11.24 -18.68 39.12
C ASP A 147 12.71 -19.12 39.26
N PRO A 148 13.32 -19.07 40.45
CA PRO A 148 14.66 -19.61 40.62
C PRO A 148 14.64 -21.11 40.28
N PRO A 149 15.67 -21.63 39.61
CA PRO A 149 15.71 -23.03 39.21
C PRO A 149 15.55 -23.92 40.45
N THR A 150 14.52 -24.77 40.43
CA THR A 150 14.37 -25.84 41.42
C THR A 150 15.31 -26.98 41.04
N GLY A 151 16.44 -27.10 41.75
CA GLY A 151 17.33 -28.28 41.69
C GLY A 151 18.76 -27.95 41.36
#